data_AF-A0A845R3P9-F1
#
_entry.id   AF-A0A845R3P9-F1
#
_cell.length_a   1.000
_cell.length_b   1.000
_cell.length_c   1.000
_cell.angle_alpha   90.00
_cell.angle_beta   90.00
_cell.angle_gamma   90.00
#
_symmetry.space_group_name_H-M   'P 1'
#
loop_
_entity.id
_entity.type
_entity.pdbx_description
1 polymer ?
#
loop_
_entity_poly.entity_id
_entity_poly.type
_entity_poly.pdbx_seq_one_letter_code
_entity_poly.pdbx_strand_id
1 'polypeptide(L)'
;MNKLGIHRGDTFEEYINYSNIAYQRKKIALVQKISTPVKVLKRKGNKIVNGYFEQKSTLDFIGVYDELPISFDAKETKENRFPLKNIHQHQIEFMESWNLNGGRAFILVSFKSKDKVFRLEFDDLIFHWATWEENKGKRGFASIPYSFFEDDCQEIVSRNGILLDYLEGLK
;
A
#
# COMPACT_ATOMS: atom_id res chain seq x y z
N MET A 1 18.76 -0.79 22.96
CA MET A 1 17.44 -0.62 22.29
C MET A 1 17.70 -0.26 20.83
N ASN A 2 17.12 -1.04 19.90
CA ASN A 2 17.47 -1.06 18.48
C ASN A 2 17.48 0.33 17.82
N LYS A 3 18.66 0.76 17.35
CA LYS A 3 18.79 1.79 16.31
C LYS A 3 18.05 1.26 15.08
N LEU A 4 16.93 1.88 14.71
CA LEU A 4 16.44 1.77 13.33
C LEU A 4 17.50 2.48 12.49
N GLY A 5 18.39 1.71 11.86
CA GLY A 5 19.27 2.23 10.84
C GLY A 5 18.44 2.37 9.58
N ILE A 6 18.09 3.59 9.21
CA ILE A 6 17.69 3.90 7.84
C ILE A 6 18.99 3.93 7.04
N HIS A 7 19.10 3.08 6.05
CA HIS A 7 20.28 2.94 5.20
C HIS A 7 19.99 3.43 3.78
N ARG A 8 21.02 3.99 3.12
CA ARG A 8 20.92 4.26 1.69
C ARG A 8 20.74 2.93 0.96
N GLY A 9 19.64 2.79 0.23
CA GLY A 9 19.30 1.57 -0.52
C GLY A 9 18.13 0.79 0.05
N ASP A 10 17.56 1.22 1.18
CA ASP A 10 16.32 0.65 1.71
C ASP A 10 15.18 0.76 0.67
N THR A 11 14.36 -0.27 0.66
CA THR A 11 13.19 -0.41 -0.19
C THR A 11 12.05 0.49 0.28
N PHE A 12 11.10 0.77 -0.62
CA PHE A 12 9.89 1.49 -0.26
C PHE A 12 9.10 0.81 0.87
N GLU A 13 9.08 -0.53 0.88
CA GLU A 13 8.46 -1.29 1.96
C GLU A 13 9.16 -1.07 3.30
N GLU A 14 10.50 -1.04 3.33
CA GLU A 14 11.27 -0.74 4.54
C GLU A 14 10.95 0.66 5.07
N TYR A 15 10.81 1.66 4.19
CA TYR A 15 10.38 3.00 4.59
C TYR A 15 8.98 3.04 5.21
N ILE A 16 8.04 2.26 4.68
CA ILE A 16 6.71 2.08 5.29
C ILE A 16 6.86 1.43 6.67
N ASN A 17 7.64 0.36 6.79
CA ASN A 17 7.86 -0.34 8.05
C ASN A 17 8.50 0.57 9.12
N TYR A 18 9.46 1.42 8.76
CA TYR A 18 10.04 2.41 9.67
C TYR A 18 9.03 3.46 10.11
N SER A 19 8.16 3.89 9.19
CA SER A 19 7.06 4.81 9.49
C SER A 19 6.04 4.18 10.45
N ASN A 20 5.70 2.90 10.26
CA ASN A 20 4.84 2.12 11.15
C ASN A 20 5.41 2.05 12.57
N ILE A 21 6.71 1.80 12.70
CA ILE A 21 7.41 1.81 13.98
C ILE A 21 7.38 3.21 14.62
N ALA A 22 7.54 4.26 13.82
CA ALA A 22 7.47 5.64 14.30
C ALA A 22 6.06 5.98 14.81
N TYR A 23 5.00 5.64 14.08
CA TYR A 23 3.61 5.81 14.52
C TYR A 23 3.35 5.10 15.85
N GLN A 24 3.75 3.83 15.97
CA GLN A 24 3.54 3.04 17.17
C GLN A 24 4.26 3.65 18.39
N ARG A 25 5.54 4.03 18.23
CA ARG A 25 6.34 4.65 19.30
C ARG A 25 5.75 5.98 19.77
N LYS A 26 5.17 6.73 18.83
CA LYS A 26 4.51 8.03 19.10
C LYS A 26 3.06 7.87 19.57
N LYS A 27 2.54 6.65 19.65
CA LYS A 27 1.13 6.35 19.98
C LYS A 27 0.13 7.01 19.02
N ILE A 28 0.49 7.14 17.75
CA ILE A 28 -0.35 7.72 16.70
C ILE A 28 -1.23 6.65 16.05
N ALA A 29 -0.64 5.50 15.70
CA ALA A 29 -1.34 4.40 15.07
C ALA A 29 -0.65 3.06 15.36
N LEU A 30 -1.38 1.97 15.17
CA LEU A 30 -0.84 0.61 15.16
C LEU A 30 -1.08 0.01 13.77
N VAL A 31 0.00 -0.19 13.01
CA VAL A 31 -0.06 -0.72 11.64
C VAL A 31 0.93 -1.87 11.50
N GLN A 32 0.49 -2.97 10.88
CA GLN A 32 1.28 -4.18 10.69
C GLN A 32 1.23 -4.65 9.24
N LYS A 33 2.34 -5.23 8.78
CA LYS A 33 2.40 -5.92 7.50
C LYS A 33 1.77 -7.32 7.64
N ILE A 34 0.91 -7.68 6.70
CA ILE A 34 0.35 -9.03 6.57
C ILE A 34 1.19 -9.85 5.59
N SER A 35 1.89 -10.84 6.13
CA SER A 35 2.66 -11.81 5.34
C SER A 35 1.74 -12.72 4.55
N THR A 36 2.14 -13.06 3.33
CA THR A 36 1.46 -14.08 2.52
C THR A 36 1.43 -15.41 3.28
N PRO A 37 0.25 -16.00 3.53
CA PRO A 37 0.16 -17.29 4.19
C PRO A 37 0.92 -18.37 3.40
N VAL A 38 1.66 -19.22 4.11
CA VAL A 38 2.35 -20.36 3.52
C VAL A 38 1.71 -21.64 4.01
N LYS A 39 1.15 -22.42 3.09
CA LYS A 39 0.69 -23.77 3.41
C LYS A 39 1.89 -24.69 3.50
N VAL A 40 2.16 -25.14 4.72
CA VAL A 40 3.33 -25.96 5.01
C VAL A 40 3.02 -27.43 4.74
N LEU A 41 3.77 -28.03 3.80
CA LEU A 41 3.70 -29.45 3.49
C LEU A 41 4.66 -30.28 4.34
N LYS A 42 5.84 -29.73 4.67
CA LYS A 42 6.84 -30.42 5.49
C LYS A 42 7.67 -29.44 6.33
N ARG A 43 7.91 -29.81 7.60
CA ARG A 43 8.81 -29.10 8.53
C ARG A 43 9.95 -29.99 8.98
N LYS A 44 11.09 -29.38 9.30
CA LYS A 44 12.21 -30.00 10.04
C LYS A 44 12.56 -29.10 11.20
N GLY A 45 12.10 -29.46 12.41
CA GLY A 45 12.11 -28.55 13.56
C GLY A 45 11.34 -27.27 13.25
N ASN A 46 11.96 -26.11 13.49
CA ASN A 46 11.36 -24.80 13.25
C ASN A 46 11.48 -24.29 11.81
N LYS A 47 12.04 -25.07 10.88
CA LYS A 47 12.21 -24.67 9.48
C LYS A 47 11.15 -25.33 8.59
N ILE A 48 10.51 -24.54 7.74
CA ILE A 48 9.68 -25.01 6.64
C ILE A 48 10.62 -25.53 5.55
N VAL A 49 10.44 -26.80 5.15
CA VAL A 49 11.29 -27.46 4.14
C VAL A 49 10.55 -27.59 2.82
N ASN A 50 9.22 -27.71 2.86
CA ASN A 50 8.37 -27.73 1.67
C ASN A 50 7.02 -27.08 2.00
N GLY A 51 6.48 -26.32 1.06
CA GLY A 51 5.22 -25.61 1.16
C GLY A 51 4.94 -24.82 -0.12
N TYR A 52 3.73 -24.31 -0.23
CA TYR A 52 3.36 -23.38 -1.28
C TYR A 52 2.70 -22.15 -0.68
N PHE A 53 2.84 -21.01 -1.36
CA PHE A 53 2.15 -19.78 -0.98
C PHE A 53 0.66 -19.90 -1.29
N GLU A 54 -0.18 -19.53 -0.33
CA GLU A 54 -1.60 -19.38 -0.59
C GLU A 54 -1.88 -18.00 -1.18
N GLN A 55 -2.90 -17.91 -2.03
CA GLN A 55 -3.27 -16.66 -2.66
C GLN A 55 -3.78 -15.69 -1.58
N LYS A 56 -3.18 -14.51 -1.53
CA LYS A 56 -3.58 -13.47 -0.60
C LYS A 56 -4.89 -12.84 -1.07
N SER A 57 -5.86 -12.71 -0.15
CA SER A 57 -7.15 -12.03 -0.40
C SER A 57 -7.26 -10.68 0.31
N THR A 58 -6.22 -10.28 1.05
CA THR A 58 -6.14 -9.04 1.83
C THR A 58 -5.03 -8.14 1.30
N LEU A 59 -4.96 -6.89 1.76
CA LEU A 59 -3.87 -5.97 1.44
C LEU A 59 -2.62 -6.22 2.28
N ASP A 60 -1.50 -5.61 1.87
CA ASP A 60 -0.17 -5.72 2.50
C ASP A 60 -0.09 -5.17 3.91
N PHE A 61 -0.89 -4.17 4.25
CA PHE A 61 -0.88 -3.54 5.57
C PHE A 61 -2.28 -3.42 6.14
N ILE A 62 -2.39 -3.57 7.45
CA ILE A 62 -3.62 -3.38 8.21
C ILE A 62 -3.31 -2.71 9.55
N GLY A 63 -4.22 -1.88 10.02
CA GLY A 63 -4.02 -1.17 11.27
C GLY A 63 -5.21 -0.39 11.74
N VAL A 64 -4.98 0.41 12.78
CA VAL A 64 -5.93 1.38 13.30
C VAL A 64 -5.21 2.70 13.54
N TYR A 65 -5.82 3.78 13.04
CA TYR A 65 -5.38 5.16 13.23
C TYR A 65 -6.49 5.94 13.91
N ASP A 66 -6.30 6.26 15.20
CA ASP A 66 -7.26 7.04 15.99
C ASP A 66 -8.72 6.59 15.77
N GLU A 67 -8.99 5.33 16.16
CA GLU A 67 -10.26 4.59 15.99
C GLU A 67 -10.65 4.20 14.55
N LEU A 68 -10.05 4.78 13.52
CA LEU A 68 -10.31 4.43 12.12
C LEU A 68 -9.54 3.15 11.73
N PRO A 69 -10.22 2.05 11.35
CA PRO A 69 -9.55 0.89 10.76
C PRO A 69 -8.99 1.26 9.39
N ILE A 70 -7.71 0.97 9.17
CA ILE A 70 -7.04 1.23 7.90
C ILE A 70 -6.50 -0.06 7.30
N SER A 71 -6.49 -0.15 5.98
CA SER A 71 -5.77 -1.21 5.26
C SER A 71 -5.26 -0.67 3.93
N PHE A 72 -4.03 -1.01 3.54
CA PHE A 72 -3.48 -0.48 2.30
C PHE A 72 -2.46 -1.40 1.66
N ASP A 73 -2.25 -1.17 0.38
CA ASP A 73 -1.22 -1.81 -0.42
C ASP A 73 -0.12 -0.82 -0.77
N ALA A 74 1.09 -1.31 -1.05
CA ALA A 74 2.21 -0.49 -1.48
C ALA A 74 2.68 -0.94 -2.87
N LYS A 75 2.72 -0.01 -3.83
CA LYS A 75 3.13 -0.28 -5.20
C LYS A 75 4.18 0.73 -5.65
N GLU A 76 5.04 0.31 -6.56
CA GLU A 76 6.09 1.15 -7.12
C GLU A 76 6.00 1.16 -8.65
N THR A 77 6.27 2.32 -9.25
CA THR A 77 6.39 2.48 -10.71
C THR A 77 7.64 3.27 -11.05
N LYS A 78 8.24 2.97 -12.20
CA LYS A 78 9.34 3.74 -12.79
C LYS A 78 8.86 4.63 -13.95
N GLU A 79 7.63 4.45 -14.39
CA GLU A 79 7.01 5.19 -15.49
C GLU A 79 6.39 6.51 -14.98
N ASN A 80 6.14 7.48 -15.87
CA ASN A 80 5.36 8.70 -15.56
C ASN A 80 3.84 8.42 -15.51
N ARG A 81 3.47 7.24 -15.02
CA ARG A 81 2.10 6.74 -14.85
C ARG A 81 2.11 5.52 -13.94
N PHE A 82 0.96 5.23 -13.37
CA PHE A 82 0.71 4.02 -12.60
C PHE A 82 -0.10 3.01 -13.42
N PRO A 83 0.49 1.90 -13.89
CA PRO A 83 -0.23 0.88 -14.65
C PRO A 83 -1.29 0.15 -13.80
N LEU A 84 -2.55 0.18 -14.21
CA LEU A 84 -3.65 -0.46 -13.45
C LEU A 84 -3.54 -1.98 -13.39
N LYS A 85 -2.84 -2.61 -14.34
CA LYS A 85 -2.48 -4.04 -14.29
C LYS A 85 -1.68 -4.45 -13.03
N ASN A 86 -1.11 -3.50 -12.30
CA ASN A 86 -0.40 -3.75 -11.04
C ASN A 86 -1.36 -3.96 -9.86
N ILE A 87 -2.66 -3.69 -10.07
CA ILE A 87 -3.74 -3.95 -9.13
C ILE A 87 -4.48 -5.21 -9.57
N HIS A 88 -4.84 -6.04 -8.60
CA HIS A 88 -5.60 -7.27 -8.85
C HIS A 88 -7.04 -7.11 -8.40
N GLN A 89 -7.96 -7.80 -9.08
CA GLN A 89 -9.40 -7.76 -8.80
C GLN A 89 -9.74 -8.01 -7.31
N HIS A 90 -9.10 -9.00 -6.68
CA HIS A 90 -9.33 -9.30 -5.25
C HIS A 90 -8.94 -8.15 -4.32
N GLN A 91 -8.02 -7.27 -4.73
CA GLN A 91 -7.64 -6.08 -3.96
C GLN A 91 -8.75 -5.03 -4.02
N ILE A 92 -9.33 -4.82 -5.20
CA ILE A 92 -10.49 -3.92 -5.38
C ILE A 92 -11.67 -4.41 -4.54
N GLU A 93 -12.01 -5.70 -4.63
CA GLU A 93 -13.11 -6.31 -3.87
C GLU A 93 -12.90 -6.20 -2.35
N PHE A 94 -11.65 -6.42 -1.89
CA PHE A 94 -11.31 -6.25 -0.48
C PHE A 94 -11.43 -4.79 -0.04
N MET A 95 -10.89 -3.84 -0.82
CA MET A 95 -10.95 -2.40 -0.51
C MET A 95 -12.40 -1.90 -0.44
N GLU A 96 -13.23 -2.32 -1.39
CA GLU A 96 -14.67 -1.99 -1.41
C GLU A 96 -15.35 -2.49 -0.13
N SER A 97 -15.19 -3.77 0.18
CA SER A 97 -15.77 -4.38 1.38
C SER A 97 -15.25 -3.74 2.67
N TRP A 98 -13.95 -3.42 2.73
CA TRP A 98 -13.34 -2.74 3.87
C TRP A 98 -13.94 -1.35 4.10
N ASN A 99 -14.09 -0.56 3.03
CA ASN A 99 -14.67 0.78 3.10
C ASN A 99 -16.16 0.74 3.48
N LEU A 100 -16.93 -0.19 2.91
CA LEU A 100 -18.34 -0.39 3.26
C LEU A 100 -18.56 -0.72 4.74
N ASN A 101 -17.57 -1.30 5.41
CA ASN A 101 -17.61 -1.64 6.83
C ASN A 101 -16.94 -0.58 7.73
N GLY A 102 -16.83 0.67 7.26
CA GLY A 102 -16.34 1.80 8.05
C GLY A 102 -14.83 1.87 8.20
N GLY A 103 -14.09 1.06 7.44
CA GLY A 103 -12.65 1.20 7.30
C GLY A 103 -12.27 2.22 6.22
N ARG A 104 -10.99 2.57 6.16
CA ARG A 104 -10.41 3.26 5.01
C ARG A 104 -9.34 2.40 4.36
N ALA A 105 -9.52 2.13 3.08
CA ALA A 105 -8.51 1.52 2.24
C ALA A 105 -7.96 2.46 1.16
N PHE A 106 -6.66 2.34 0.90
CA PHE A 106 -5.93 3.14 -0.09
C PHE A 106 -4.70 2.39 -0.63
N ILE A 107 -4.00 2.98 -1.59
CA ILE A 107 -2.73 2.47 -2.10
C ILE A 107 -1.65 3.55 -1.96
N LEU A 108 -0.50 3.19 -1.41
CA LEU A 108 0.68 4.03 -1.49
C LEU A 108 1.43 3.73 -2.79
N VAL A 109 1.61 4.76 -3.62
CA VAL A 109 2.24 4.65 -4.93
C VAL A 109 3.55 5.44 -4.92
N SER A 110 4.67 4.73 -5.06
CA SER A 110 6.00 5.34 -5.21
C SER A 110 6.36 5.49 -6.69
N PHE A 111 6.63 6.72 -7.13
CA PHE A 111 7.18 7.05 -8.44
C PHE A 111 8.71 7.16 -8.32
N LYS A 112 9.42 6.05 -8.54
CA LYS A 112 10.88 5.95 -8.34
C LYS A 112 11.69 6.96 -9.13
N SER A 113 11.27 7.25 -10.37
CA SER A 113 11.95 8.21 -11.25
C SER A 113 11.73 9.67 -10.82
N LYS A 114 10.78 9.92 -9.92
CA LYS A 114 10.43 11.23 -9.39
C LYS A 114 10.84 11.43 -7.93
N ASP A 115 11.23 10.35 -7.25
CA ASP A 115 11.48 10.33 -5.80
C ASP A 115 10.29 10.87 -4.99
N LYS A 116 9.07 10.51 -5.42
CA LYS A 116 7.82 10.93 -4.79
C LYS A 116 6.92 9.75 -4.46
N VAL A 117 6.17 9.89 -3.38
CA VAL A 117 5.17 8.91 -2.93
C VAL A 117 3.84 9.62 -2.81
N PHE A 118 2.77 8.99 -3.26
CA PHE A 118 1.42 9.51 -3.17
C PHE A 118 0.49 8.49 -2.50
N ARG A 119 -0.56 8.99 -1.86
CA ARG A 119 -1.69 8.17 -1.39
C ARG A 119 -2.82 8.27 -2.42
N LEU A 120 -3.13 7.14 -3.05
CA LEU A 120 -4.26 6.97 -3.95
C LEU A 120 -5.44 6.41 -3.15
N GLU A 121 -6.47 7.22 -2.95
CA GLU A 121 -7.67 6.80 -2.24
C GLU A 121 -8.48 5.78 -3.05
N PHE A 122 -9.31 4.99 -2.36
CA PHE A 122 -10.11 3.96 -3.03
C PHE A 122 -11.08 4.54 -4.07
N ASP A 123 -11.69 5.70 -3.79
CA ASP A 123 -12.69 6.31 -4.69
C ASP A 123 -12.09 6.68 -6.05
N ASP A 124 -10.87 7.23 -6.05
CA ASP A 124 -10.12 7.51 -7.27
C ASP A 124 -9.69 6.22 -7.98
N LEU A 125 -9.21 5.25 -7.21
CA LEU A 125 -8.81 3.95 -7.74
C LEU A 125 -9.97 3.24 -8.44
N ILE A 126 -11.15 3.17 -7.80
CA ILE A 126 -12.30 2.44 -8.36
C ILE A 126 -12.83 3.15 -9.62
N PHE A 127 -12.80 4.49 -9.65
CA PHE A 127 -13.15 5.25 -10.85
C PHE A 127 -12.23 4.88 -12.03
N HIS A 128 -10.92 4.92 -11.82
CA HIS A 128 -9.95 4.56 -12.86
C HIS A 128 -10.01 3.08 -13.25
N TRP A 129 -10.24 2.20 -12.27
CA TRP A 129 -10.40 0.76 -12.51
C TRP A 129 -11.62 0.45 -13.36
N ALA A 130 -12.80 0.96 -13.00
CA ALA A 130 -14.04 0.77 -13.77
C ALA A 130 -13.90 1.33 -15.19
N THR A 131 -13.33 2.53 -15.33
CA THR A 131 -13.07 3.15 -16.63
C THR A 131 -12.17 2.27 -17.51
N TRP A 132 -11.14 1.65 -16.92
CA TRP A 132 -10.27 0.72 -17.63
C TRP A 132 -10.98 -0.57 -18.05
N GLU A 133 -11.76 -1.16 -17.16
CA GLU A 133 -12.53 -2.39 -17.41
C GLU A 133 -13.52 -2.19 -18.57
N GLU A 134 -14.26 -1.08 -18.59
CA GLU A 134 -15.20 -0.72 -19.66
C GLU A 134 -14.52 -0.47 -21.01
N ASN A 135 -13.23 -0.10 -20.99
CA ASN A 135 -12.45 0.24 -22.17
C ASN A 135 -11.32 -0.76 -22.45
N LYS A 136 -11.48 -2.01 -21.99
CA LYS A 136 -10.49 -3.09 -22.20
C LYS A 136 -10.05 -3.18 -23.66
N GLY A 137 -8.73 -3.18 -23.86
CA GLY A 137 -8.09 -3.23 -25.17
C GLY A 137 -7.93 -1.88 -25.88
N LYS A 138 -8.55 -0.79 -25.39
CA LYS A 138 -8.34 0.56 -25.91
C LYS A 138 -7.09 1.20 -25.30
N ARG A 139 -6.34 1.95 -26.11
CA ARG A 139 -5.19 2.73 -25.65
C ARG A 139 -5.63 3.86 -24.72
N GLY A 140 -4.81 4.17 -23.72
CA GLY A 140 -4.99 5.31 -22.83
C GLY A 140 -5.63 5.01 -21.47
N PHE A 141 -6.39 3.92 -21.34
CA PHE A 141 -7.16 3.64 -20.12
C PHE A 141 -6.44 2.73 -19.11
N ALA A 142 -5.40 2.00 -19.52
CA ALA A 142 -4.73 0.98 -18.69
C ALA A 142 -3.76 1.52 -17.63
N SER A 143 -3.85 2.82 -17.31
CA SER A 143 -2.94 3.49 -16.37
C SER A 143 -3.50 4.84 -15.90
N ILE A 144 -3.12 5.23 -14.69
CA ILE A 144 -3.37 6.56 -14.14
C ILE A 144 -2.15 7.45 -14.44
N PRO A 145 -2.29 8.61 -15.09
CA PRO A 145 -1.16 9.49 -15.44
C PRO A 145 -0.55 10.12 -14.19
N TYR A 146 0.76 10.40 -14.20
CA TYR A 146 1.44 11.05 -13.07
C TYR A 146 0.84 12.42 -12.71
N SER A 147 0.34 13.19 -13.67
CA SER A 147 -0.30 14.49 -13.42
C SER A 147 -1.51 14.38 -12.49
N PHE A 148 -2.31 13.31 -12.61
CA PHE A 148 -3.41 13.06 -11.68
C PHE A 148 -2.90 12.90 -10.24
N PHE A 149 -1.75 12.27 -10.04
CA PHE A 149 -1.18 12.16 -8.70
C PHE A 149 -0.69 13.50 -8.17
N GLU A 150 -0.18 14.38 -9.02
CA GLU A 150 0.26 15.73 -8.61
C GLU A 150 -0.91 16.66 -8.29
N ASP A 151 -2.00 16.55 -9.06
CA ASP A 151 -3.13 17.47 -9.00
C ASP A 151 -4.18 17.02 -7.96
N ASP A 152 -4.43 15.71 -7.86
CA ASP A 152 -5.58 15.17 -7.13
C ASP A 152 -5.21 14.27 -5.94
N CYS A 153 -3.96 13.77 -5.84
CA CYS A 153 -3.55 12.87 -4.76
C CYS A 153 -2.67 13.56 -3.70
N GLN A 154 -2.76 13.10 -2.45
CA GLN A 154 -1.91 13.59 -1.38
C GLN A 154 -0.47 13.08 -1.56
N GLU A 155 0.48 14.00 -1.76
CA GLU A 155 1.92 13.69 -1.71
C GLU A 155 2.32 13.35 -0.26
N ILE A 156 2.95 12.20 -0.08
CA ILE A 156 3.42 11.71 1.22
C ILE A 156 4.86 12.14 1.42
N VAL A 157 5.06 12.94 2.46
CA VAL A 157 6.35 13.51 2.82
C VAL A 157 6.74 13.13 4.26
N SER A 158 8.01 13.31 4.58
CA SER A 158 8.50 13.14 5.94
C SER A 158 8.01 14.29 6.83
N ARG A 159 7.48 13.93 8.01
CA ARG A 159 6.94 14.90 8.98
C ARG A 159 7.04 14.35 10.39
N ASN A 160 7.33 15.20 11.36
CA ASN A 160 7.34 14.85 12.79
C ASN A 160 8.21 13.62 13.16
N GLY A 161 9.26 13.34 12.39
CA GLY A 161 10.12 12.17 12.56
C GLY A 161 9.50 10.84 12.11
N ILE A 162 8.47 10.89 11.27
CA ILE A 162 7.90 9.78 10.51
C ILE A 162 8.37 9.95 9.07
N LEU A 163 8.98 8.91 8.49
CA LEU A 163 9.66 9.00 7.19
C LEU A 163 8.66 9.19 6.04
N LEU A 164 7.55 8.45 6.09
CA LEU A 164 6.41 8.56 5.20
C LEU A 164 5.17 8.79 6.06
N ASP A 165 4.78 10.05 6.27
CA ASP A 165 3.61 10.40 7.10
C ASP A 165 2.30 10.21 6.33
N TYR A 166 2.07 8.98 5.86
CA TYR A 166 0.93 8.61 5.03
C TYR A 166 -0.43 8.63 5.73
N LEU A 167 -0.46 8.75 7.07
CA LEU A 167 -1.70 8.83 7.85
C LEU A 167 -2.27 10.24 7.95
N GLU A 168 -1.47 11.25 7.64
CA GLU A 168 -1.88 12.64 7.68
C GLU A 168 -3.04 12.92 6.71
N GLY A 169 -4.03 13.70 7.15
CA GLY A 169 -5.16 14.09 6.31
C GLY A 169 -6.09 12.94 5.92
N LEU A 170 -6.08 11.83 6.66
CA LEU A 170 -7.09 10.77 6.53
C LEU A 170 -8.41 11.07 7.25
N LYS A 171 -8.39 12.07 8.13
CA LYS A 171 -9.51 12.61 8.88
C LYS A 171 -9.89 14.00 8.36
#